data_AF-A0A7L3SA14-F1
#
_entry.id   AF-A0A7L3SA14-F1
#
_cell.length_a   1.000
_cell.length_b   1.000
_cell.length_c   1.000
_cell.angle_alpha   90.00
_cell.angle_beta   90.00
_cell.angle_gamma   90.00
#
_symmetry.space_group_name_H-M   'P 1'
#
loop_
_entity.id
_entity.type
_entity.pdbx_description
1 polymer ?
#
loop_
_entity_poly.entity_id
_entity_poly.type
_entity_poly.pdbx_seq_one_letter_code
_entity_poly.pdbx_strand_id
1 'polypeptide(L)'
;MLRRKPTRLELKLDDIEEFESIRKDLESRKKQREEAEAAAAGEEAAAAAAAMALGADHKSREQMINDRIGYKPQPKAGGRAAHFGTFEF
;
A
#
# COMPACT_ATOMS: atom_id res chain seq x y z
N MET A 1 -11.47 -29.42 44.23
CA MET A 1 -11.46 -30.12 42.91
C MET A 1 -10.09 -29.94 42.28
N LEU A 2 -9.47 -31.01 41.80
CA LEU A 2 -8.15 -30.93 41.16
C LEU A 2 -8.29 -30.53 39.68
N ARG A 3 -7.58 -29.48 39.26
CA ARG A 3 -7.59 -29.00 37.87
C ARG A 3 -6.43 -29.60 37.09
N ARG A 4 -6.67 -29.98 35.84
CA ARG A 4 -5.63 -30.41 34.88
C ARG A 4 -4.88 -29.22 34.30
N LYS A 5 -3.72 -29.48 33.72
CA LYS A 5 -2.94 -28.47 32.98
C LYS A 5 -3.64 -28.13 31.64
N PRO A 6 -3.52 -26.88 31.15
CA PRO A 6 -3.99 -26.51 29.82
C PRO A 6 -3.30 -27.31 28.72
N THR A 7 -4.00 -27.49 27.60
CA THR A 7 -3.46 -28.18 26.43
C THR A 7 -2.51 -27.27 25.65
N ARG A 8 -1.34 -27.80 25.29
CA ARG A 8 -0.39 -27.16 24.38
C ARG A 8 -0.63 -27.69 22.96
N LEU A 9 -0.68 -26.79 21.98
CA LEU A 9 -0.78 -27.14 20.56
C LEU A 9 0.63 -27.40 20.01
N GLU A 10 0.77 -28.44 19.20
CA GLU A 10 2.02 -28.81 18.51
C GLU A 10 1.78 -28.80 17.01
N LEU A 11 2.82 -28.44 16.25
CA LEU A 11 2.76 -28.40 14.80
C LEU A 11 2.82 -29.81 14.20
N LYS A 12 1.97 -30.05 13.20
CA LYS A 12 1.82 -31.33 12.52
C LYS A 12 2.22 -31.22 11.05
N LEU A 13 2.32 -32.36 10.38
CA LEU A 13 2.56 -32.40 8.94
C LEU A 13 1.40 -31.78 8.15
N ASP A 14 0.17 -31.89 8.66
CA ASP A 14 -1.03 -31.28 8.07
C ASP A 14 -0.89 -29.74 7.92
N ASP A 15 -0.14 -29.08 8.82
CA ASP A 15 0.07 -27.63 8.77
C ASP A 15 0.91 -27.19 7.55
N ILE A 16 1.64 -28.14 6.92
CA ILE A 16 2.39 -27.88 5.68
C ILE A 16 1.43 -27.66 4.51
N GLU A 17 0.32 -28.39 4.46
CA GLU A 17 -0.69 -28.26 3.40
C GLU A 17 -1.35 -26.87 3.44
N GLU A 18 -1.56 -26.33 4.64
CA GLU A 18 -2.05 -24.96 4.83
C GLU A 18 -1.06 -23.95 4.22
N PHE A 19 0.25 -24.12 4.47
CA PHE A 19 1.27 -23.27 3.88
C PHE A 19 1.30 -23.35 2.34
N GLU A 20 1.23 -24.55 1.77
CA GLU A 20 1.24 -24.74 0.32
C GLU A 20 0.04 -24.07 -0.36
N SER A 21 -1.14 -24.12 0.27
CA SER A 21 -2.34 -23.46 -0.24
C SER A 21 -2.16 -21.92 -0.30
N ILE A 22 -1.65 -21.32 0.78
CA ILE A 22 -1.41 -19.87 0.85
C ILE A 22 -0.32 -19.45 -0.14
N ARG A 23 0.74 -20.24 -0.25
CA ARG A 23 1.82 -19.99 -1.20
C ARG A 23 1.30 -19.99 -2.64
N LYS A 24 0.49 -20.99 -3.01
CA LYS A 24 -0.14 -21.10 -4.33
C LYS A 24 -1.08 -19.93 -4.62
N ASP A 25 -1.83 -19.46 -3.62
CA ASP A 25 -2.72 -18.30 -3.75
C ASP A 25 -1.95 -16.99 -3.94
N LEU A 26 -0.77 -16.85 -3.33
CA LEU A 26 0.09 -15.68 -3.52
C LEU A 26 0.82 -15.73 -4.87
N GLU A 27 1.28 -16.90 -5.30
CA GLU A 27 1.89 -17.10 -6.62
C GLU A 27 0.87 -16.88 -7.74
N SER A 28 -0.37 -17.35 -7.60
CA SER A 28 -1.44 -17.12 -8.59
C SER A 28 -1.85 -15.64 -8.66
N ARG A 29 -1.96 -14.94 -7.52
CA ARG A 29 -2.19 -13.49 -7.52
C ARG A 29 -1.03 -12.69 -8.11
N LYS A 30 0.22 -13.09 -7.87
CA LYS A 30 1.39 -12.49 -8.52
C LYS A 30 1.35 -12.71 -10.03
N LYS A 31 1.03 -13.92 -10.47
CA LYS A 31 0.89 -14.24 -11.90
C LYS A 31 -0.24 -13.47 -12.58
N GLN A 32 -1.39 -13.32 -11.91
CA GLN A 32 -2.49 -12.48 -12.43
C GLN A 32 -2.11 -11.00 -12.48
N ARG A 33 -1.31 -10.53 -11.52
CA ARG A 33 -0.77 -9.16 -11.56
C ARG A 33 0.23 -8.98 -12.70
N GLU A 34 1.08 -9.96 -12.95
CA GLU A 34 2.07 -9.93 -14.04
C GLU A 34 1.41 -10.11 -15.43
N GLU A 35 0.41 -10.97 -15.56
CA GLU A 35 -0.42 -11.10 -16.78
C GLU A 35 -1.27 -9.84 -17.02
N ALA A 36 -1.78 -9.20 -15.97
CA ALA A 36 -2.43 -7.90 -16.08
C ALA A 36 -1.45 -6.78 -16.42
N GLU A 37 -0.19 -6.85 -15.99
CA GLU A 37 0.87 -5.89 -16.33
C GLU A 37 1.38 -6.07 -17.77
N ALA A 38 1.43 -7.30 -18.26
CA ALA A 38 1.75 -7.61 -19.67
C ALA A 38 0.60 -7.28 -20.63
N ALA A 39 -0.66 -7.51 -20.22
CA ALA A 39 -1.84 -7.04 -20.95
C ALA A 39 -1.95 -5.50 -20.88
N ALA A 40 -1.62 -4.92 -19.73
CA ALA A 40 -1.51 -3.47 -19.58
C ALA A 40 -0.40 -2.89 -20.43
N ALA A 41 0.72 -3.55 -20.74
CA ALA A 41 1.71 -2.95 -21.66
C ALA A 41 1.19 -2.79 -23.11
N GLY A 42 0.30 -3.68 -23.56
CA GLY A 42 -0.37 -3.56 -24.86
C GLY A 42 -1.57 -2.60 -24.82
N GLU A 43 -2.29 -2.59 -23.70
CA GLU A 43 -3.44 -1.72 -23.47
C GLU A 43 -3.02 -0.31 -23.01
N GLU A 44 -1.84 -0.10 -22.44
CA GLU A 44 -1.27 1.18 -21.96
C GLU A 44 -0.87 2.05 -23.15
N ALA A 45 -0.44 1.49 -24.28
CA ALA A 45 -0.24 2.28 -25.49
C ALA A 45 -1.57 2.80 -26.08
N ALA A 46 -2.65 2.02 -26.00
CA ALA A 46 -3.99 2.40 -26.45
C ALA A 46 -4.77 3.23 -25.42
N ALA A 47 -4.57 2.95 -24.13
CA ALA A 47 -5.17 3.61 -22.99
C ALA A 47 -4.40 4.86 -22.58
N ALA A 48 -3.10 5.02 -22.88
CA ALA A 48 -2.42 6.31 -22.77
C ALA A 48 -2.98 7.29 -23.83
N ALA A 49 -3.30 6.79 -25.04
CA ALA A 49 -3.98 7.58 -26.06
C ALA A 49 -5.44 7.90 -25.67
N ALA A 50 -6.15 6.97 -25.01
CA ALA A 50 -7.54 7.19 -24.56
C ALA A 50 -7.66 7.95 -23.22
N ALA A 51 -6.70 7.82 -22.30
CA ALA A 51 -6.63 8.53 -21.02
C ALA A 51 -6.11 9.97 -21.19
N MET A 52 -5.34 10.25 -22.25
CA MET A 52 -5.15 11.64 -22.71
C MET A 52 -6.46 12.27 -23.21
N ALA A 53 -7.44 11.48 -23.65
CA ALA A 53 -8.73 11.96 -24.13
C ALA A 53 -9.83 12.00 -23.06
N LEU A 54 -9.69 11.22 -21.97
CA LEU A 54 -10.66 11.14 -20.88
C LEU A 54 -9.90 11.29 -19.56
N GLY A 55 -9.88 12.52 -19.03
CA GLY A 55 -9.16 12.92 -17.81
C GLY A 55 -9.54 12.11 -16.58
N ALA A 56 -8.98 10.91 -16.45
CA ALA A 56 -8.94 10.17 -15.21
C ALA A 56 -7.93 10.89 -14.32
N ASP A 57 -8.45 11.71 -13.41
CA ASP A 57 -7.70 12.33 -12.32
C ASP A 57 -7.06 11.24 -11.45
N HIS A 58 -5.92 10.71 -11.88
CA HIS A 58 -5.09 9.82 -11.09
C HIS A 58 -4.47 10.65 -9.95
N LYS A 59 -5.23 10.78 -8.86
CA LYS A 59 -4.71 11.38 -7.62
C LYS A 59 -3.46 10.61 -7.21
N SER A 60 -2.35 11.32 -7.02
CA SER A 60 -1.11 10.68 -6.58
C SER A 60 -1.33 9.93 -5.26
N ARG A 61 -0.55 8.87 -5.00
CA ARG A 61 -0.65 8.10 -3.74
C ARG A 61 -0.60 9.01 -2.51
N GLU A 62 0.19 10.07 -2.59
CA GLU A 62 0.31 11.10 -1.56
C GLU A 62 -0.99 11.90 -1.38
N GLN A 63 -1.66 12.27 -2.47
CA GLN A 63 -2.97 12.94 -2.41
C GLN A 63 -4.04 12.04 -1.77
N MET A 64 -4.05 10.74 -2.08
CA MET A 64 -4.96 9.79 -1.43
C MET A 64 -4.71 9.67 0.08
N ILE A 65 -3.43 9.66 0.49
CA ILE A 65 -3.05 9.61 1.90
C ILE A 65 -3.46 10.91 2.60
N ASN A 66 -3.17 12.06 1.99
CA ASN A 66 -3.50 13.38 2.52
C ASN A 66 -5.02 13.55 2.74
N ASP A 67 -5.83 13.17 1.75
CA ASP A 67 -7.30 13.17 1.85
C ASP A 67 -7.78 12.26 3.00
N ARG A 68 -7.20 11.07 3.13
CA ARG A 68 -7.58 10.07 4.16
C ARG A 68 -7.26 10.51 5.58
N ILE A 69 -6.15 11.23 5.79
CA ILE A 69 -5.73 11.69 7.12
C ILE A 69 -6.14 13.13 7.42
N GLY A 70 -6.86 13.79 6.50
CA GLY A 70 -7.23 15.20 6.62
C GLY A 70 -6.04 16.16 6.59
N TYR A 71 -4.89 15.72 6.07
CA TYR A 71 -3.69 16.54 6.00
C TYR A 71 -3.76 17.48 4.81
N LYS A 72 -3.77 18.78 5.10
CA LYS A 72 -3.70 19.85 4.10
C LYS A 72 -2.29 20.40 4.11
N PRO A 73 -1.42 20.05 3.13
CA PRO A 73 -0.08 20.59 3.07
C PRO A 73 -0.18 22.10 3.00
N GLN A 74 0.22 22.77 4.07
CA GLN A 74 0.40 24.22 4.05
C GLN A 74 1.56 24.48 3.10
N PRO A 75 1.40 25.31 2.05
CA PRO A 75 2.56 25.78 1.32
C PRO A 75 3.48 26.43 2.34
N LYS A 76 4.69 25.87 2.54
CA LYS A 76 5.70 26.51 3.38
C LYS A 76 5.88 27.92 2.86
N ALA A 77 5.33 28.90 3.58
CA ALA A 77 5.48 30.29 3.25
C ALA A 77 6.96 30.62 3.36
N GLY A 78 7.67 30.61 2.22
CA GLY A 78 9.01 31.17 2.05
C GLY A 78 10.11 30.55 2.90
N GLY A 79 11.15 30.07 2.24
CA GLY A 79 12.50 30.31 2.77
C GLY A 79 12.68 31.82 2.90
N ARG A 80 12.46 32.37 4.10
CA ARG A 80 13.00 33.65 4.56
C ARG A 80 12.87 33.77 6.08
N ALA A 81 14.02 34.02 6.70
CA ALA A 81 14.27 34.37 8.09
C ALA A 81 14.09 33.26 9.13
N ALA A 82 15.23 32.64 9.47
CA ALA A 82 15.51 32.22 10.83
C ALA A 82 15.21 33.39 11.79
N HIS A 83 14.12 33.31 12.55
CA HIS A 83 13.97 34.13 13.75
C HIS A 83 14.62 33.39 14.92
N PHE A 84 15.96 33.46 14.94
CA PHE A 84 16.69 33.39 16.20
C PHE A 84 16.59 34.77 16.86
N GLY A 85 16.02 34.81 18.06
CA GLY A 85 16.32 35.85 19.06
C GLY A 85 15.20 36.83 19.39
N THR A 86 14.74 36.79 20.65
CA THR A 86 14.51 37.98 21.51
C THR A 86 14.26 37.48 22.93
N PHE A 87 15.31 37.47 23.75
CA PHE A 87 15.19 37.46 25.21
C PHE A 87 15.89 38.72 25.70
N GLU A 88 15.12 39.66 26.23
CA GLU A 88 15.60 40.85 26.96
C GLU A 88 15.66 40.51 28.46
N PHE A 89 16.81 40.82 29.08
CA PHE A 89 16.94 41.22 30.50
C PHE A 89 18.18 42.10 30.64
#